data_AF-A0A925TZ60-F1
#
_entry.id   AF-A0A925TZ60-F1
#
_cell.length_a   1.000
_cell.length_b   1.000
_cell.length_c   1.000
_cell.angle_alpha   90.00
_cell.angle_beta   90.00
_cell.angle_gamma   90.00
#
_symmetry.space_group_name_H-M   'P 1'
#
loop_
_entity.id
_entity.type
_entity.pdbx_description
1 polymer ?
#
loop_
_entity_poly.entity_id
_entity_poly.type
_entity_poly.pdbx_seq_one_letter_code
_entity_poly.pdbx_strand_id
1 'polypeptide(L)' 'MVQNNIHPIFDRILQRKDKEELLKQNAKVLWLTGLSGSGKSTIAQHVERILHQEGYVTMLLDGDN' A
#
# COMPACT_ATOMS: atom_id res chain seq x y z
N MET A 1 -21.37 -29.21 17.15
CA MET A 1 -21.33 -27.74 17.32
C MET A 1 -20.01 -27.26 16.75
N VAL A 2 -20.02 -26.38 15.74
CA VAL A 2 -18.77 -25.86 15.15
C VAL A 2 -18.25 -24.76 16.07
N GLN A 3 -17.08 -24.97 16.67
CA GLN A 3 -16.41 -23.96 17.49
C GLN A 3 -15.89 -22.85 16.58
N ASN A 4 -16.37 -21.63 16.76
CA ASN A 4 -15.98 -20.49 15.94
C ASN A 4 -14.74 -19.84 16.55
N ASN A 5 -13.57 -20.11 15.96
CA ASN A 5 -12.25 -19.68 16.46
C ASN A 5 -11.75 -18.37 15.82
N ILE A 6 -12.62 -17.61 15.15
CA ILE A 6 -12.26 -16.33 14.53
C ILE A 6 -12.66 -15.21 15.46
N HIS A 7 -11.65 -14.50 15.99
CA HIS A 7 -11.81 -13.36 16.89
C HIS A 7 -11.26 -12.10 16.19
N PRO A 8 -12.07 -11.40 15.38
CA PRO A 8 -11.62 -10.20 14.70
C PRO A 8 -11.33 -9.09 15.72
N ILE A 9 -10.28 -8.32 15.48
CA ILE A 9 -9.84 -7.21 16.34
C ILE A 9 -9.98 -5.86 15.63
N PHE A 10 -10.91 -5.74 14.68
CA PHE A 10 -11.07 -4.52 13.87
C PHE A 10 -11.29 -3.27 14.73
N ASP A 11 -12.01 -3.42 15.84
CA ASP A 11 -12.26 -2.39 16.85
C ASP A 11 -10.99 -1.92 17.59
N ARG A 12 -9.92 -2.73 17.59
CA ARG A 12 -8.65 -2.46 18.26
C ARG A 12 -7.57 -1.95 17.32
N ILE A 13 -7.80 -1.99 16.01
CA ILE A 13 -6.84 -1.57 15.00
C ILE A 13 -7.25 -0.20 14.46
N LEU A 14 -6.26 0.68 14.29
CA LEU A 14 -6.44 1.97 13.61
C LEU A 14 -6.95 1.75 12.17
N GLN A 15 -8.06 2.38 11.83
CA GLN A 15 -8.71 2.16 10.55
C GLN A 15 -7.99 2.91 9.44
N ARG A 16 -8.25 2.48 8.20
CA ARG A 16 -7.75 3.15 7.00
C ARG A 16 -8.12 4.64 7.00
N LYS A 17 -9.37 4.95 7.34
CA LYS A 17 -9.91 6.32 7.35
C LYS A 17 -9.11 7.24 8.27
N ASP A 18 -8.76 6.78 9.47
CA ASP A 18 -7.99 7.56 10.44
C ASP A 18 -6.61 7.94 9.87
N LYS A 19 -5.96 7.02 9.14
CA LYS A 19 -4.68 7.28 8.47
C LYS A 19 -4.81 8.24 7.29
N GLU A 20 -5.87 8.09 6.48
CA GLU A 20 -6.13 8.97 5.34
C GLU A 20 -6.43 10.41 5.78
N GLU A 21 -7.17 10.58 6.88
CA GLU A 21 -7.45 11.89 7.48
C GLU A 21 -6.17 12.52 8.05
N LEU A 22 -5.34 11.76 8.77
CA LEU A 22 -4.06 12.24 9.31
C LEU A 22 -3.12 12.72 8.19
N LEU A 23 -3.00 11.94 7.12
CA LEU A 23 -2.11 12.24 6.00
C LEU A 23 -2.72 13.21 4.98
N LYS A 24 -4.02 13.51 5.08
CA LYS A 24 -4.79 14.23 4.05
C LYS A 24 -4.61 13.62 2.65
N GLN A 25 -4.51 12.29 2.60
CA GLN A 25 -4.20 11.53 1.38
C GLN A 25 -5.05 10.27 1.34
N ASN A 26 -5.63 9.97 0.17
CA ASN A 26 -6.32 8.70 -0.04
C ASN A 26 -5.29 7.58 -0.29
N ALA A 27 -5.37 6.50 0.47
CA ALA A 27 -4.52 5.33 0.28
C ALA A 27 -4.87 4.62 -1.03
N LYS A 28 -3.88 4.25 -1.83
CA LYS A 28 -4.08 3.51 -3.09
C LYS A 28 -3.01 2.43 -3.22
N VAL A 29 -3.33 1.38 -3.97
CA VAL A 29 -2.39 0.32 -4.34
C VAL A 29 -2.29 0.30 -5.85
N LEU A 30 -1.07 0.46 -6.36
CA LEU A 30 -0.75 0.31 -7.78
C LEU A 30 -0.09 -1.05 -7.96
N TRP A 31 -0.85 -2.04 -8.44
CA TRP A 31 -0.35 -3.39 -8.65
C TRP A 31 0.22 -3.53 -10.06
N LEU A 32 1.55 -3.43 -10.19
CA LEU A 32 2.23 -3.64 -11.46
C LEU A 32 2.48 -5.14 -11.68
N THR A 33 2.04 -5.66 -12.83
CA THR A 33 2.23 -7.06 -13.21
C THR A 33 2.79 -7.14 -14.63
N GLY A 34 3.53 -8.21 -14.92
CA GLY A 34 4.24 -8.38 -16.18
C GLY A 34 5.45 -9.31 -16.07
N LEU A 35 5.96 -9.75 -17.21
CA LEU A 35 7.12 -10.65 -17.32
C LEU A 35 8.38 -10.07 -16.68
N SER A 36 9.36 -10.92 -16.37
CA SER A 36 10.70 -10.45 -15.98
C SER A 36 11.28 -9.56 -17.08
N GLY A 37 11.91 -8.44 -16.72
CA GLY A 37 12.43 -7.46 -17.68
C GLY A 37 11.38 -6.53 -18.32
N SER A 38 10.08 -6.66 -18.02
CA SER A 38 9.04 -5.80 -18.60
C SER A 38 9.00 -4.35 -18.07
N GLY A 39 9.95 -3.97 -17.20
CA GLY A 39 10.07 -2.60 -16.67
C GLY A 39 9.22 -2.29 -15.43
N LYS A 40 8.64 -3.28 -14.72
CA LYS A 40 7.82 -3.06 -13.51
C LYS A 40 8.52 -2.21 -12.46
N SER A 41 9.71 -2.63 -11.99
CA SER A 41 10.46 -1.91 -10.96
C SER A 41 10.92 -0.53 -11.45
N THR A 42 11.28 -0.39 -12.73
CA THR A 42 11.62 0.90 -13.34
C THR A 42 10.46 1.90 -13.26
N ILE A 43 9.25 1.47 -13.62
CA ILE A 43 8.04 2.31 -13.54
C ILE A 43 7.71 2.63 -12.09
N ALA A 44 7.73 1.62 -11.21
CA ALA A 44 7.37 1.79 -9.80
C ALA A 44 8.28 2.80 -9.08
N GLN A 45 9.60 2.73 -9.30
CA GLN A 45 10.56 3.68 -8.75
C GLN A 45 10.34 5.11 -9.27
N HIS A 46 10.00 5.27 -10.55
CA HIS A 46 9.71 6.59 -11.11
C HIS A 46 8.43 7.20 -10.52
N VAL A 47 7.37 6.39 -10.41
CA VAL A 47 6.10 6.81 -9.80
C VAL A 47 6.32 7.20 -8.33
N GLU A 48 7.07 6.40 -7.57
CA GLU A 48 7.40 6.71 -6.18
C GLU A 48 8.12 8.05 -6.04
N ARG A 49 9.14 8.32 -6.88
CA ARG A 49 9.88 9.58 -6.85
C ARG A 49 9.00 10.78 -7.18
N ILE A 50 8.15 10.69 -8.19
CA ILE A 50 7.25 11.78 -8.59
C ILE A 50 6.26 12.08 -7.45
N LEU A 51 5.59 11.05 -6.92
CA LEU A 51 4.63 11.23 -5.83
C LEU A 51 5.30 11.78 -4.55
N HIS A 52 6.51 11.33 -4.25
CA HIS A 52 7.28 11.86 -3.12
C HIS A 52 7.62 13.34 -3.31
N GLN A 53 8.02 13.75 -4.51
CA GLN A 53 8.28 15.16 -4.85
C GLN A 53 7.02 16.03 -4.74
N GLU A 54 5.85 15.47 -4.98
CA GLU A 54 4.54 16.12 -4.78
C GLU A 54 4.07 16.11 -3.32
N GLY A 55 4.83 15.52 -2.39
CA GLY A 55 4.54 15.50 -0.97
C GLY A 55 3.66 14.34 -0.50
N TYR A 56 3.40 13.35 -1.36
CA TYR A 56 2.65 12.15 -0.97
C TYR A 56 3.53 11.15 -0.23
N VAL A 57 2.94 10.51 0.78
CA VAL A 57 3.56 9.36 1.45
C VAL A 57 3.37 8.13 0.57
N THR A 58 4.48 7.51 0.18
CA THR A 58 4.53 6.33 -0.68
C THR A 58 5.37 5.23 -0.06
N MET A 59 5.16 4.01 -0.54
CA MET A 59 5.96 2.85 -0.19
C MET A 59 6.03 1.91 -1.39
N LEU A 60 7.23 1.65 -1.89
CA LEU A 60 7.50 0.61 -2.86
C LEU A 60 7.60 -0.77 -2.18
N LEU A 61 6.77 -1.70 -2.62
CA LEU A 61 6.86 -3.12 -2.26
C LEU A 61 7.36 -3.90 -3.49
N ASP A 62 8.57 -4.44 -3.40
CA ASP A 62 9.18 -5.29 -4.43
C ASP A 62 9.87 -6.48 -3.74
N GLY A 63 10.25 -7.51 -4.50
CA GLY A 63 10.93 -8.69 -3.96
C GLY A 63 12.32 -8.43 -3.37
N ASP A 64 12.89 -7.25 -3.62
CA ASP A 64 14.21 -6.83 -3.14
C ASP A 64 14.16 -6.08 -1.79
N ASN A 65 12.97 -5.73 -1.27
CA ASN A 65 12.77 -4.94 -0.04
C ASN A 65 12.43 -5.79 1.19
#